data_AF-A0A6N7IFY7-F1
#
_entry.id   AF-A0A6N7IFY7-F1
#
_cell.length_a   1.000
_cell.length_b   1.000
_cell.length_c   1.000
_cell.angle_alpha   90.00
_cell.angle_beta   90.00
_cell.angle_gamma   90.00
#
_symmetry.space_group_name_H-M   'P 1'
#
loop_
_entity.id
_entity.type
_entity.pdbx_description
1 polymer ?
#
loop_
_entity_poly.entity_id
_entity_poly.type
_entity_poly.pdbx_seq_one_letter_code
_entity_poly.pdbx_strand_id
1 'polypeptide(L)'
;MSTSDTAAPVRLPTVPEAAAVGQTAELYARIRDHFGLGLVPDVFQLVSTRPSFLRVLFDGYLSMFAEGVLPREVKEMIATLVARENSCGYCVGAHTLLLELLGSGPEVVDAARSASIDEMPVDDKVRDLLRFVVSLTRHAYRVTDEDFDRLRETGWSDEQLLEAVWVAGLFNAIVRMVETLGLYHLGQLGQFGPNE
;
A
#
# COMPACT_ATOMS: atom_id res chain seq x y z
N MET A 1 0.54 35.11 -6.96
CA MET A 1 1.25 34.81 -5.69
C MET A 1 0.33 33.96 -4.83
N SER A 2 0.80 32.76 -4.50
CA SER A 2 0.30 31.81 -3.50
C SER A 2 -1.14 31.30 -3.63
N THR A 3 -1.33 30.29 -4.47
CA THR A 3 -2.38 29.29 -4.25
C THR A 3 -1.94 28.44 -3.05
N SER A 4 -2.43 28.80 -1.88
CA SER A 4 -2.34 28.00 -0.65
C SER A 4 -3.11 26.70 -0.88
N ASP A 5 -2.39 25.69 -1.36
CA ASP A 5 -2.87 24.32 -1.48
C ASP A 5 -2.95 23.71 -0.08
N THR A 6 -4.11 23.88 0.58
CA THR A 6 -4.38 23.21 1.85
C THR A 6 -5.36 22.10 1.59
N ALA A 7 -4.84 20.96 1.13
CA ALA A 7 -5.42 19.67 1.53
C ALA A 7 -5.71 19.74 3.03
N ALA A 8 -6.90 19.29 3.45
CA ALA A 8 -7.30 19.35 4.86
C ALA A 8 -6.14 18.85 5.74
N PRO A 9 -5.70 19.63 6.75
CA PRO A 9 -4.50 19.29 7.49
C PRO A 9 -4.70 17.93 8.16
N VAL A 10 -3.73 17.04 7.95
CA VAL A 10 -3.62 15.80 8.71
C VAL A 10 -3.64 16.12 10.21
N ARG A 11 -4.11 15.17 11.02
CA ARG A 11 -4.46 15.40 12.43
C ARG A 11 -3.25 15.71 13.32
N LEU A 12 -2.04 15.34 12.91
CA LEU A 12 -0.79 15.61 13.63
C LEU A 12 0.17 16.42 12.77
N PRO A 13 1.04 17.26 13.37
CA PRO A 13 2.04 18.00 12.63
C PRO A 13 2.97 17.07 11.85
N THR A 14 3.30 17.49 10.63
CA THR A 14 4.32 16.86 9.77
C THR A 14 5.47 17.84 9.53
N VAL A 15 6.59 17.32 9.04
CA VAL A 15 7.74 18.11 8.59
C VAL A 15 7.66 18.21 7.07
N PRO A 16 7.36 19.39 6.49
CA PRO A 16 7.38 19.60 5.06
C PRO A 16 8.76 19.28 4.47
N GLU A 17 8.82 18.76 3.24
CA GLU A 17 10.09 18.38 2.60
C GLU A 17 11.11 19.53 2.59
N ALA A 18 10.68 20.74 2.22
CA ALA A 18 11.54 21.93 2.18
C ALA A 18 12.04 22.40 3.56
N ALA A 19 11.42 21.96 4.65
CA ALA A 19 11.78 22.31 6.02
C ALA A 19 12.50 21.17 6.76
N ALA A 20 12.67 20.02 6.12
CA ALA A 20 13.33 18.87 6.74
C ALA A 20 14.82 19.14 6.94
N VAL A 21 15.34 18.72 8.09
CA VAL A 21 16.76 18.80 8.45
C VAL A 21 17.22 17.50 9.12
N GLY A 22 18.53 17.27 9.17
CA GLY A 22 19.13 16.09 9.81
C GLY A 22 18.58 14.78 9.27
N GLN A 23 18.30 13.83 10.17
CA GLN A 23 17.85 12.48 9.80
C GLN A 23 16.55 12.44 8.99
N THR A 24 15.60 13.36 9.22
CA THR A 24 14.38 13.42 8.42
C THR A 24 14.69 13.81 6.97
N ALA A 25 15.60 14.78 6.75
CA ALA A 25 16.01 15.18 5.41
C ALA A 25 16.75 14.05 4.66
N GLU A 26 17.63 13.34 5.36
CA GLU A 26 18.35 12.18 4.80
C GLU A 26 17.38 11.06 4.38
N LEU A 27 16.36 10.78 5.20
CA LEU A 27 15.33 9.80 4.87
C LEU A 27 14.45 10.27 3.71
N TYR A 28 14.04 11.53 3.67
CA TYR A 28 13.30 12.11 2.56
C TYR A 28 14.08 12.04 1.24
N ALA A 29 15.39 12.32 1.25
CA ALA A 29 16.23 12.15 0.06
C ALA A 29 16.20 10.70 -0.43
N ARG A 30 16.39 9.72 0.48
CA ARG A 30 16.32 8.28 0.13
C ARG A 30 14.97 7.88 -0.43
N ILE A 31 13.87 8.35 0.16
CA ILE A 31 12.51 8.06 -0.29
C ILE A 31 12.31 8.64 -1.69
N ARG A 32 12.63 9.92 -1.89
CA ARG A 32 12.50 10.58 -3.19
C ARG A 32 13.30 9.88 -4.29
N ASP A 33 14.54 9.51 -3.99
CA ASP A 33 15.41 8.79 -4.93
C ASP A 33 14.85 7.41 -5.28
N HIS A 34 14.26 6.70 -4.30
CA HIS A 34 13.64 5.40 -4.52
C HIS A 34 12.43 5.46 -5.44
N PHE A 35 11.54 6.44 -5.24
CA PHE A 35 10.34 6.58 -6.06
C PHE A 35 10.62 7.21 -7.43
N GLY A 36 11.68 8.03 -7.56
CA GLY A 36 12.03 8.68 -8.82
C GLY A 36 11.01 9.74 -9.31
N LEU A 37 10.03 10.09 -8.47
CA LEU A 37 8.95 11.04 -8.79
C LEU A 37 9.35 12.50 -8.57
N GLY A 38 10.54 12.76 -8.04
CA GLY A 38 11.00 14.09 -7.67
C GLY A 38 10.31 14.67 -6.43
N LEU A 39 9.52 13.87 -5.71
CA LEU A 39 8.84 14.24 -4.47
C LEU A 39 8.80 13.08 -3.47
N VAL A 40 8.51 13.40 -2.20
CA VAL A 40 8.23 12.43 -1.14
C VAL A 40 6.71 12.18 -1.03
N PRO A 41 6.22 10.94 -1.22
CA PRO A 41 4.80 10.64 -1.04
C PRO A 41 4.27 11.02 0.35
N ASP A 42 3.08 11.63 0.39
CA ASP A 42 2.50 12.22 1.61
C ASP A 42 2.37 11.25 2.79
N VAL A 43 2.16 9.96 2.53
CA VAL A 43 2.11 8.91 3.57
C VAL A 43 3.37 8.87 4.44
N PHE A 44 4.55 9.13 3.86
CA PHE A 44 5.79 9.14 4.62
C PHE A 44 5.91 10.38 5.51
N GLN A 45 5.29 11.49 5.11
CA GLN A 45 5.32 12.72 5.89
C GLN A 45 4.54 12.59 7.20
N LEU A 46 3.56 11.67 7.29
CA LEU A 46 2.72 11.44 8.47
C LEU A 46 3.49 11.15 9.77
N VAL A 47 4.67 10.54 9.67
CA VAL A 47 5.50 10.13 10.81
C VAL A 47 6.82 10.91 10.92
N SER A 48 6.97 11.95 10.09
CA SER A 48 8.23 12.67 9.86
C SER A 48 8.78 13.46 11.04
N THR A 49 7.95 13.80 12.03
CA THR A 49 8.39 14.41 13.30
C THR A 49 9.20 13.44 14.16
N ARG A 50 9.20 12.14 13.82
CA ARG A 50 9.99 11.09 14.46
C ARG A 50 10.79 10.33 13.40
N PRO A 51 12.06 10.69 13.15
CA PRO A 51 12.89 10.06 12.12
C PRO A 51 12.99 8.52 12.24
N SER A 52 12.97 7.99 13.48
CA SER A 52 12.95 6.54 13.70
C SER A 52 11.69 5.86 13.17
N PHE A 53 10.53 6.52 13.25
CA PHE A 53 9.27 5.99 12.73
C PHE A 53 9.23 6.08 11.21
N LEU A 54 9.70 7.21 10.65
CA LEU A 54 9.86 7.37 9.21
C LEU A 54 10.76 6.29 8.60
N ARG A 55 11.89 5.99 9.25
CA ARG A 55 12.77 4.91 8.82
C ARG A 55 12.06 3.55 8.82
N VAL A 56 11.36 3.21 9.92
CA VAL A 56 10.61 1.94 10.00
C VAL A 56 9.51 1.87 8.94
N LEU A 57 8.80 2.96 8.69
CA LEU A 57 7.76 3.02 7.66
C LEU A 57 8.36 2.79 6.26
N PHE A 58 9.50 3.42 5.97
CA PHE A 58 10.17 3.26 4.68
C PHE A 58 10.82 1.89 4.50
N ASP A 59 11.53 1.38 5.50
CA ASP A 59 12.10 0.03 5.47
C ASP A 59 10.98 -1.02 5.34
N GLY A 60 9.83 -0.80 6.01
CA GLY A 60 8.63 -1.60 5.86
C GLY A 60 8.06 -1.57 4.44
N TYR A 61 7.98 -0.39 3.82
CA TYR A 61 7.61 -0.24 2.42
C TYR A 61 8.53 -1.06 1.50
N LEU A 62 9.85 -0.92 1.65
CA LEU A 62 10.83 -1.67 0.86
C LEU A 62 10.63 -3.18 1.00
N SER A 63 10.42 -3.68 2.23
CA SER A 63 10.19 -5.10 2.49
C SER A 63 8.92 -5.65 1.82
N MET A 64 7.87 -4.83 1.67
CA MET A 64 6.62 -5.26 1.03
C MET A 64 6.67 -5.17 -0.48
N PHE A 65 7.44 -4.22 -1.03
CA PHE A 65 7.19 -3.74 -2.38
C PHE A 65 8.44 -3.68 -3.27
N ALA A 66 9.64 -3.55 -2.69
CA ALA A 66 10.89 -3.53 -3.44
C ALA A 66 11.63 -4.89 -3.45
N GLU A 67 11.36 -5.74 -2.47
CA GLU A 67 12.05 -7.02 -2.23
C GLU A 67 11.04 -8.18 -2.21
N GLY A 68 11.51 -9.43 -2.20
CA GLY A 68 10.69 -10.63 -1.99
C GLY A 68 10.41 -11.48 -3.23
N VAL A 69 9.60 -12.53 -3.07
CA VAL A 69 9.36 -13.61 -4.06
C VAL A 69 7.96 -13.60 -4.67
N LEU A 70 7.00 -12.90 -4.06
CA LEU A 70 5.70 -12.63 -4.68
C LEU A 70 5.86 -11.64 -5.83
N PRO A 71 5.11 -11.81 -6.95
CA PRO A 71 5.09 -10.81 -8.00
C PRO A 71 4.64 -9.44 -7.48
N ARG A 72 5.31 -8.37 -7.91
CA ARG A 72 5.00 -6.98 -7.52
C ARG A 72 3.51 -6.66 -7.67
N GLU A 73 2.92 -7.05 -8.80
CA GLU A 73 1.51 -6.84 -9.13
C GLU A 73 0.58 -7.49 -8.10
N VAL A 74 0.85 -8.74 -7.69
CA VAL A 74 0.06 -9.44 -6.68
C VAL A 74 0.14 -8.72 -5.33
N LYS A 75 1.30 -8.19 -4.94
CA LYS A 75 1.44 -7.41 -3.70
C LYS A 75 0.64 -6.11 -3.74
N GLU A 76 0.56 -5.47 -4.90
CA GLU A 76 -0.27 -4.27 -5.10
C GLU A 76 -1.77 -4.59 -5.08
N MET A 77 -2.19 -5.75 -5.61
CA MET A 77 -3.58 -6.24 -5.46
C MET A 77 -3.91 -6.50 -3.97
N ILE A 78 -3.02 -7.16 -3.23
CA ILE A 78 -3.14 -7.39 -1.78
C ILE A 78 -3.31 -6.06 -1.05
N ALA A 79 -2.44 -5.09 -1.31
CA ALA A 79 -2.50 -3.77 -0.67
C ALA A 79 -3.81 -3.05 -1.00
N THR A 80 -4.25 -3.07 -2.26
CA THR A 80 -5.50 -2.45 -2.70
C THR A 80 -6.72 -3.07 -2.00
N LEU A 81 -6.77 -4.40 -1.88
CA LEU A 81 -7.86 -5.08 -1.18
C LEU A 81 -7.85 -4.78 0.32
N VAL A 82 -6.68 -4.82 0.97
CA VAL A 82 -6.55 -4.46 2.39
C VAL A 82 -6.98 -3.02 2.64
N ALA A 83 -6.59 -2.09 1.76
CA ALA A 83 -7.04 -0.69 1.81
C ALA A 83 -8.57 -0.59 1.71
N ARG A 84 -9.15 -1.29 0.73
CA ARG A 84 -10.59 -1.28 0.49
C ARG A 84 -11.37 -1.83 1.69
N GLU A 85 -10.91 -2.95 2.26
CA GLU A 85 -11.50 -3.57 3.45
C GLU A 85 -11.42 -2.69 4.71
N ASN A 86 -10.36 -1.88 4.83
CA ASN A 86 -10.22 -0.92 5.92
C ASN A 86 -10.77 0.48 5.57
N SER A 87 -11.44 0.65 4.43
CA SER A 87 -11.99 1.93 3.96
C SER A 87 -10.96 3.07 3.84
N CYS A 88 -9.67 2.76 3.60
CA CYS A 88 -8.64 3.79 3.40
C CYS A 88 -8.68 4.33 1.96
N GLY A 89 -9.33 5.47 1.74
CA GLY A 89 -9.48 6.08 0.41
C GLY A 89 -8.16 6.47 -0.27
N TYR A 90 -7.24 7.09 0.49
CA TYR A 90 -5.90 7.40 0.00
C TYR A 90 -5.17 6.14 -0.48
N CYS A 91 -5.20 5.09 0.33
CA CYS A 91 -4.49 3.85 0.06
C CYS A 91 -5.07 3.14 -1.17
N VAL A 92 -6.40 3.11 -1.32
CA VAL A 92 -7.03 2.57 -2.54
C VAL A 92 -6.53 3.33 -3.76
N GLY A 93 -6.60 4.66 -3.76
CA GLY A 93 -6.17 5.46 -4.91
C GLY A 93 -4.68 5.29 -5.25
N ALA A 94 -3.82 5.22 -4.23
CA ALA A 94 -2.37 5.13 -4.43
C ALA A 94 -1.98 3.76 -5.01
N HIS A 95 -2.58 2.69 -4.53
CA HIS A 95 -2.23 1.33 -4.94
C HIS A 95 -2.93 0.92 -6.26
N THR A 96 -4.10 1.48 -6.59
CA THR A 96 -4.66 1.33 -7.95
C THR A 96 -3.82 2.07 -8.98
N LEU A 97 -3.31 3.27 -8.64
CA LEU A 97 -2.35 3.98 -9.49
C LEU A 97 -1.09 3.14 -9.74
N LEU A 98 -0.57 2.48 -8.72
CA LEU A 98 0.60 1.62 -8.89
C LEU A 98 0.31 0.39 -9.76
N LEU A 99 -0.88 -0.22 -9.65
CA LEU A 99 -1.31 -1.28 -10.57
C LEU A 99 -1.35 -0.79 -12.02
N GLU A 100 -1.93 0.39 -12.26
CA GLU A 100 -1.97 1.01 -13.60
C GLU A 100 -0.55 1.25 -14.15
N LEU A 101 0.36 1.79 -13.32
CA LEU A 101 1.76 2.03 -13.70
C LEU A 101 2.56 0.74 -13.94
N LEU A 102 2.19 -0.36 -13.30
CA LEU A 102 2.75 -1.69 -13.56
C LEU A 102 2.18 -2.35 -14.83
N GLY A 103 1.17 -1.74 -15.47
CA GLY A 103 0.55 -2.23 -16.68
C GLY A 103 -0.59 -3.23 -16.45
N SER A 104 -1.14 -3.30 -15.23
CA SER A 104 -2.34 -4.08 -14.97
C SER A 104 -3.50 -3.59 -15.85
N GLY A 105 -4.30 -4.53 -16.38
CA GLY A 105 -5.47 -4.18 -17.18
C GLY A 105 -6.54 -3.43 -16.36
N PRO A 106 -7.35 -2.57 -17.00
CA PRO A 106 -8.38 -1.78 -16.31
C PRO A 106 -9.35 -2.65 -15.51
N GLU A 107 -9.71 -3.83 -16.02
CA GLU A 107 -10.57 -4.79 -15.32
C GLU A 107 -9.97 -5.31 -14.00
N VAL A 108 -8.64 -5.51 -13.94
CA VAL A 108 -7.94 -5.89 -12.69
C VAL A 108 -7.98 -4.73 -11.71
N VAL A 109 -7.69 -3.52 -12.18
CA VAL A 109 -7.65 -2.31 -11.35
C VAL A 109 -9.01 -2.02 -10.76
N ASP A 110 -10.07 -2.08 -11.57
CA ASP A 110 -11.45 -1.84 -11.13
C ASP A 110 -11.91 -2.90 -10.14
N ALA A 111 -11.65 -4.18 -10.42
CA ALA A 111 -11.99 -5.26 -9.50
C ALA A 111 -11.23 -5.16 -8.16
N ALA A 112 -9.97 -4.75 -8.18
CA ALA A 112 -9.19 -4.52 -6.96
C ALA A 112 -9.76 -3.34 -6.17
N ARG A 113 -10.08 -2.23 -6.87
CA ARG A 113 -10.66 -1.00 -6.29
C ARG A 113 -12.02 -1.25 -5.63
N SER A 114 -12.88 -2.05 -6.26
CA SER A 114 -14.21 -2.39 -5.74
C SER A 114 -14.20 -3.57 -4.75
N ALA A 115 -13.09 -4.30 -4.65
CA ALA A 115 -12.98 -5.62 -4.02
C ALA A 115 -13.87 -6.71 -4.65
N SER A 116 -14.11 -6.62 -5.97
CA SER A 116 -14.79 -7.65 -6.78
C SER A 116 -13.84 -8.80 -7.15
N ILE A 117 -13.34 -9.56 -6.17
CA ILE A 117 -12.32 -10.61 -6.39
C ILE A 117 -12.77 -11.68 -7.40
N ASP A 118 -14.06 -12.05 -7.38
CA ASP A 118 -14.60 -13.09 -8.25
C ASP A 118 -14.66 -12.67 -9.73
N GLU A 119 -14.72 -11.36 -9.99
CA GLU A 119 -14.76 -10.77 -11.34
C GLU A 119 -13.36 -10.40 -11.85
N MET A 120 -12.34 -10.46 -10.99
CA MET A 120 -10.97 -10.07 -11.32
C MET A 120 -10.35 -11.06 -12.33
N PRO A 121 -9.82 -10.58 -13.47
CA PRO A 121 -9.23 -11.43 -14.52
C PRO A 121 -7.80 -11.85 -14.16
N VAL A 122 -7.69 -12.67 -13.11
CA VAL A 122 -6.47 -13.33 -12.64
C VAL A 122 -6.64 -14.85 -12.68
N ASP A 123 -5.54 -15.60 -12.57
CA ASP A 123 -5.64 -17.05 -12.42
C ASP A 123 -6.28 -17.45 -11.06
N ASP A 124 -6.73 -18.70 -10.96
CA ASP A 124 -7.40 -19.21 -9.76
C ASP A 124 -6.48 -19.18 -8.53
N LYS A 125 -5.18 -19.40 -8.74
CA LYS A 125 -4.16 -19.40 -7.69
C LYS A 125 -4.03 -18.04 -7.03
N VAL A 126 -3.98 -16.95 -7.80
CA VAL A 126 -3.98 -15.58 -7.31
C VAL A 126 -5.33 -15.25 -6.68
N ARG A 127 -6.45 -15.60 -7.32
CA ARG A 127 -7.79 -15.33 -6.78
C ARG A 127 -7.97 -15.91 -5.37
N ASP A 128 -7.54 -17.15 -5.14
CA ASP A 128 -7.65 -17.80 -3.83
C ASP A 128 -6.72 -17.15 -2.78
N LEU A 129 -5.52 -16.71 -3.18
CA LEU A 129 -4.65 -15.93 -2.30
C LEU A 129 -5.30 -14.61 -1.88
N LEU A 130 -5.96 -13.91 -2.81
CA LEU A 130 -6.64 -12.65 -2.53
C LEU A 130 -7.84 -12.85 -1.60
N ARG A 131 -8.62 -13.93 -1.76
CA ARG A 131 -9.69 -14.32 -0.82
C ARG A 131 -9.15 -14.59 0.57
N PHE A 132 -8.04 -15.32 0.66
CA PHE A 132 -7.34 -15.57 1.93
C PHE A 132 -6.91 -14.26 2.60
N VAL A 133 -6.33 -13.31 1.86
CA VAL A 133 -5.92 -12.00 2.36
C VAL A 133 -7.10 -11.17 2.90
N VAL A 134 -8.26 -11.23 2.24
CA VAL A 134 -9.49 -10.61 2.78
C VAL A 134 -9.92 -11.28 4.08
N SER A 135 -9.87 -12.61 4.16
CA SER A 135 -10.16 -13.35 5.39
C SER A 135 -9.20 -12.95 6.52
N LEU A 136 -7.89 -12.89 6.25
CA LEU A 136 -6.87 -12.41 7.19
C LEU A 136 -7.19 -11.00 7.69
N THR A 137 -7.55 -10.09 6.78
CA THR A 137 -7.83 -8.69 7.11
C THR A 137 -9.05 -8.53 8.01
N ARG A 138 -10.12 -9.29 7.75
CA ARG A 138 -11.37 -9.22 8.53
C ARG A 138 -11.30 -10.05 9.81
N HIS A 139 -10.72 -11.25 9.71
CA HIS A 139 -10.92 -12.35 10.64
C HIS A 139 -9.67 -13.24 10.77
N ALA A 140 -8.46 -12.68 10.87
CA ALA A 140 -7.22 -13.46 11.06
C ALA A 140 -7.33 -14.57 12.14
N TYR A 141 -8.08 -14.34 13.21
CA TYR A 141 -8.34 -15.32 14.28
C TYR A 141 -9.14 -16.56 13.85
N ARG A 142 -9.70 -16.58 12.64
CA ARG A 142 -10.42 -17.70 12.04
C ARG A 142 -9.60 -18.46 11.00
N VAL A 143 -8.40 -17.99 10.66
CA VAL A 143 -7.52 -18.67 9.71
C VAL A 143 -7.10 -20.01 10.30
N THR A 144 -7.20 -21.07 9.50
CA THR A 144 -6.87 -22.45 9.90
C THR A 144 -5.72 -23.01 9.07
N ASP A 145 -5.18 -24.15 9.51
CA ASP A 145 -4.18 -24.90 8.74
C ASP A 145 -4.72 -25.32 7.36
N GLU A 146 -6.02 -25.65 7.27
CA GLU A 146 -6.69 -26.00 6.02
C GLU A 146 -6.69 -24.85 5.00
N ASP A 147 -6.71 -23.59 5.46
CA ASP A 147 -6.60 -22.44 4.56
C ASP A 147 -5.22 -22.41 3.88
N PHE A 148 -4.15 -22.69 4.64
CA PHE A 148 -2.80 -22.77 4.11
C PHE A 148 -2.61 -23.99 3.20
N ASP A 149 -3.16 -25.14 3.57
CA ASP A 149 -3.03 -26.36 2.77
C ASP A 149 -3.67 -26.19 1.38
N ARG A 150 -4.85 -25.57 1.29
CA ARG A 150 -5.47 -25.26 -0.02
C ARG A 150 -4.62 -24.32 -0.87
N LEU A 151 -3.96 -23.33 -0.26
CA LEU A 151 -3.06 -22.44 -1.00
C LEU A 151 -1.79 -23.16 -1.47
N ARG A 152 -1.26 -24.11 -0.69
CA ARG A 152 -0.15 -24.96 -1.13
C ARG A 152 -0.54 -25.86 -2.29
N GLU A 153 -1.75 -26.43 -2.27
CA GLU A 153 -2.28 -27.28 -3.34
C GLU A 153 -2.41 -26.54 -4.68
N THR A 154 -2.66 -25.22 -4.64
CA THR A 154 -2.64 -24.36 -5.84
C THR A 154 -1.21 -23.94 -6.26
N GLY A 155 -0.19 -24.35 -5.51
CA GLY A 155 1.23 -24.24 -5.85
C GLY A 155 1.94 -23.03 -5.25
N TRP A 156 1.41 -22.38 -4.22
CA TRP A 156 2.14 -21.35 -3.46
C TRP A 156 3.20 -22.00 -2.56
N SER A 157 4.41 -21.43 -2.54
CA SER A 157 5.44 -21.84 -1.58
C SER A 157 5.20 -21.24 -0.20
N ASP A 158 5.73 -21.84 0.86
CA ASP A 158 5.66 -21.28 2.22
C ASP A 158 6.27 -19.87 2.29
N GLU A 159 7.32 -19.60 1.51
CA GLU A 159 7.95 -18.27 1.43
C GLU A 159 6.99 -17.23 0.83
N GLN A 160 6.27 -17.59 -0.25
CA GLN A 160 5.26 -16.72 -0.86
C GLN A 160 4.07 -16.49 0.07
N LEU A 161 3.63 -17.52 0.80
CA LEU A 161 2.53 -17.40 1.76
C LEU A 161 2.91 -16.53 2.96
N LEU A 162 4.12 -16.70 3.50
CA LEU A 162 4.65 -15.82 4.54
C LEU A 162 4.69 -14.37 4.06
N GLU A 163 5.16 -14.13 2.84
CA GLU A 163 5.21 -12.80 2.27
C GLU A 163 3.81 -12.19 2.06
N ALA A 164 2.82 -12.97 1.62
CA ALA A 164 1.43 -12.49 1.50
C ALA A 164 0.87 -12.05 2.87
N VAL A 165 1.10 -12.86 3.91
CA VAL A 165 0.72 -12.54 5.29
C VAL A 165 1.46 -11.29 5.78
N TRP A 166 2.75 -11.16 5.47
CA TRP A 166 3.56 -10.01 5.84
C TRP A 166 3.05 -8.71 5.21
N VAL A 167 2.84 -8.71 3.89
CA VAL A 167 2.30 -7.56 3.14
C VAL A 167 0.93 -7.19 3.71
N ALA A 168 0.02 -8.16 3.85
CA ALA A 168 -1.33 -7.89 4.35
C ALA A 168 -1.32 -7.35 5.80
N GLY A 169 -0.49 -7.94 6.68
CA GLY A 169 -0.39 -7.55 8.08
C GLY A 169 0.22 -6.16 8.27
N LEU A 170 1.35 -5.87 7.62
CA LEU A 170 2.00 -4.57 7.73
C LEU A 170 1.15 -3.48 7.07
N PHE A 171 0.52 -3.78 5.93
CA PHE A 171 -0.35 -2.82 5.27
C PHE A 171 -1.63 -2.55 6.08
N ASN A 172 -2.16 -3.55 6.82
CA ASN A 172 -3.23 -3.33 7.80
C ASN A 172 -2.84 -2.33 8.90
N ALA A 173 -1.57 -2.28 9.31
CA ALA A 173 -1.10 -1.24 10.24
C ALA A 173 -1.03 0.14 9.56
N ILE A 174 -0.56 0.20 8.32
CA ILE A 174 -0.42 1.44 7.55
C ILE A 174 -1.79 2.07 7.26
N VAL A 175 -2.77 1.30 6.77
CA VAL A 175 -4.11 1.84 6.45
C VAL A 175 -4.79 2.43 7.68
N ARG A 176 -4.62 1.80 8.85
CA ARG A 176 -5.13 2.32 10.14
C ARG A 176 -4.43 3.62 10.51
N MET A 177 -3.11 3.70 10.32
CA MET A 177 -2.35 4.92 10.57
C MET A 177 -2.79 6.05 9.63
N VAL A 178 -2.87 5.81 8.32
CA VAL A 178 -3.27 6.80 7.29
C VAL A 178 -4.66 7.36 7.59
N GLU A 179 -5.64 6.47 7.77
CA GLU A 179 -7.02 6.85 8.04
C GLU A 179 -7.16 7.59 9.38
N THR A 180 -6.46 7.13 10.42
CA THR A 180 -6.46 7.76 11.76
C THR A 180 -5.72 9.10 11.77
N LEU A 181 -4.72 9.31 10.91
CA LEU A 181 -4.02 10.59 10.80
C LEU A 181 -4.67 11.53 9.79
N GLY A 182 -5.69 11.08 9.05
CA GLY A 182 -6.56 11.95 8.25
C GLY A 182 -5.98 12.31 6.88
N LEU A 183 -5.19 11.40 6.29
CA LEU A 183 -4.71 11.55 4.92
C LEU A 183 -5.72 10.90 3.95
N TYR A 184 -6.48 11.74 3.26
CA TYR A 184 -7.63 11.31 2.44
C TYR A 184 -7.47 11.48 0.94
N HIS A 185 -6.51 12.28 0.50
CA HIS A 185 -6.33 12.65 -0.90
C HIS A 185 -4.91 12.34 -1.33
N LEU A 186 -4.73 11.93 -2.59
CA LEU A 186 -3.43 11.58 -3.15
C LEU A 186 -2.44 12.75 -3.18
N GLY A 187 -2.92 13.98 -2.98
CA GLY A 187 -2.08 15.17 -3.00
C GLY A 187 -1.26 15.21 -4.29
N GLN A 188 0.05 15.36 -4.14
CA GLN A 188 0.96 15.45 -5.30
C GLN A 188 1.07 14.13 -6.08
N LEU A 189 0.77 12.96 -5.48
CA LEU A 189 0.76 11.70 -6.23
C LEU A 189 -0.33 11.66 -7.30
N GLY A 190 -1.43 12.39 -7.11
CA GLY A 190 -2.55 12.40 -8.06
C GLY A 190 -2.16 12.88 -9.46
N GLN A 191 -1.08 13.67 -9.59
CA GLN A 191 -0.58 14.17 -10.87
C GLN A 191 0.01 13.08 -11.78
N PHE A 192 0.31 11.91 -11.22
CA PHE A 192 0.84 10.76 -11.96
C PHE A 192 -0.24 9.77 -12.39
N GLY A 193 -1.49 9.99 -11.95
CA GLY A 193 -2.63 9.21 -12.40
C GLY A 193 -2.99 9.48 -13.86
N PRO A 194 -3.71 8.56 -14.51
CA PRO A 194 -4.29 8.83 -15.81
C PRO A 194 -5.16 10.09 -15.72
N ASN A 195 -5.03 10.99 -16.69
CA ASN A 195 -5.93 12.12 -16.83
C ASN A 195 -7.34 11.55 -17.08
N GLU A 196 -8.29 11.84 -16.20
CA GLU A 196 -9.72 11.64 -16.49
C GLU A 196 -10.15 12.50 -17.69
#